data_AF-A0A6N8YW83-F1
#
_entry.id   AF-A0A6N8YW83-F1
#
_cell.length_a   1.000
_cell.length_b   1.000
_cell.length_c   1.000
_cell.angle_alpha   90.00
_cell.angle_beta   90.00
_cell.angle_gamma   90.00
#
_symmetry.space_group_name_H-M   'P 1'
#
loop_
_entity.id
_entity.type
_entity.pdbx_description
1 polymer ?
#
loop_
_entity_poly.entity_id
_entity_poly.type
_entity_poly.pdbx_seq_one_letter_code
_entity_poly.pdbx_strand_id
1 'polypeptide(L)'
;MPIDQVSVVRMCGACRFEIEVITVKKDNMRLFVDDKVWCEICQSEQPEVRDVAGRLETIRTEQANYPVSPTSGPPVLTRNDGG
;
A
#
# COMPACT_ATOMS: atom_id res chain seq x y z
N MET A 1 7.31 -22.18 10.32
CA MET A 1 7.34 -21.56 11.67
C MET A 1 6.18 -20.59 11.76
N PRO A 2 5.46 -20.50 12.88
CA PRO A 2 4.46 -19.46 13.06
C PRO A 2 5.13 -18.09 13.06
N ILE A 3 4.52 -17.13 12.37
CA ILE A 3 4.92 -15.73 12.42
C ILE A 3 4.24 -15.12 13.64
N ASP A 4 5.00 -14.93 14.70
CA ASP A 4 4.47 -14.43 15.99
C ASP A 4 4.52 -12.90 16.09
N GLN A 5 5.23 -12.24 15.17
CA GLN A 5 5.42 -10.79 15.14
C GLN A 5 5.20 -10.22 13.75
N VAL A 6 4.65 -9.01 13.69
CA VAL A 6 4.35 -8.29 12.47
C VAL A 6 4.84 -6.85 12.61
N SER A 7 5.51 -6.33 11.58
CA SER A 7 5.88 -4.92 11.50
C SER A 7 4.72 -4.10 10.96
N VAL A 8 4.31 -3.09 11.72
CA VAL A 8 3.21 -2.18 11.43
C VAL A 8 3.78 -0.78 11.23
N VAL A 9 3.45 -0.17 10.09
CA VAL A 9 3.78 1.21 9.77
C VAL A 9 2.68 2.11 10.33
N ARG A 10 3.05 3.09 11.16
CA ARG A 10 2.16 4.16 11.61
C ARG A 10 2.30 5.35 10.67
N MET A 11 1.19 5.89 10.21
CA MET A 11 1.14 6.96 9.22
C MET A 11 0.17 8.06 9.61
N CYS A 12 0.44 9.27 9.12
CA CYS A 12 -0.52 10.36 9.15
C CYS A 12 -1.74 10.06 8.28
N GLY A 13 -2.95 10.18 8.83
CA GLY A 13 -4.19 9.92 8.10
C GLY A 13 -4.50 10.95 7.01
N ALA A 14 -3.95 12.16 7.10
CA ALA A 14 -4.16 13.23 6.13
C ALA A 14 -3.20 13.13 4.93
N CYS A 15 -1.89 13.13 5.18
CA CYS A 15 -0.88 13.18 4.11
C CYS A 15 -0.18 11.84 3.84
N ARG A 16 -0.49 10.79 4.61
CA ARG A 16 0.12 9.44 4.51
C ARG A 16 1.62 9.39 4.77
N PHE A 17 2.20 10.45 5.34
CA PHE A 17 3.58 10.43 5.81
C PHE A 17 3.78 9.31 6.82
N GLU A 18 4.80 8.48 6.59
CA GLU A 18 5.22 7.42 7.52
C GLU A 18 5.91 8.04 8.73
N ILE A 19 5.39 7.74 9.92
CA ILE A 19 5.86 8.32 11.17
C ILE A 19 6.86 7.38 11.83
N GLU A 20 6.52 6.09 11.91
CA GLU A 20 7.42 5.06 12.40
C GLU A 20 6.97 3.66 11.96
N VAL A 21 7.85 2.68 12.13
CA VAL A 21 7.55 1.26 11.97
C VAL A 21 7.77 0.56 13.30
N ILE A 22 6.72 -0.08 13.82
CA ILE A 22 6.75 -0.80 15.09
C ILE A 22 6.56 -2.29 14.88
N THR A 23 7.24 -3.12 15.66
CA THR A 23 7.03 -4.58 15.64
C THR A 23 6.10 -4.97 16.79
N VAL A 24 4.96 -5.57 16.45
CA VAL A 24 3.94 -6.00 17.41
C VAL A 24 3.73 -7.50 17.31
N LYS A 25 3.24 -8.13 18.39
CA LYS A 25 2.76 -9.51 18.30
C LYS A 25 1.58 -9.58 17.34
N LYS A 26 1.48 -10.65 16.56
CA LYS A 26 0.41 -10.83 15.57
C LYS A 26 -0.98 -10.69 16.20
N ASP A 27 -1.20 -11.26 17.38
CA ASP A 27 -2.49 -11.18 18.08
C ASP A 27 -2.83 -9.78 18.63
N ASN A 28 -1.82 -8.90 18.72
CA ASN A 28 -1.96 -7.51 19.17
C ASN A 28 -1.92 -6.52 18.00
N MET A 29 -2.01 -7.00 16.76
CA MET A 29 -1.95 -6.17 15.56
C MET A 29 -3.26 -5.41 15.35
N ARG A 30 -3.39 -4.26 16.02
CA ARG A 30 -4.52 -3.36 15.86
C ARG A 30 -4.25 -2.38 14.71
N LEU A 31 -4.76 -2.71 13.52
CA LEU A 31 -4.66 -1.86 12.32
C LEU A 31 -5.71 -0.73 12.27
N PHE A 32 -6.86 -0.95 12.89
CA PHE A 32 -7.91 0.07 12.99
C PHE A 32 -7.85 0.71 14.37
N VAL A 33 -7.49 1.98 14.40
CA VAL A 33 -7.37 2.79 15.61
C VAL A 33 -8.06 4.13 15.44
N ASP A 34 -8.57 4.64 16.56
CA ASP A 34 -9.13 6.00 16.66
C ASP A 34 -8.10 6.97 17.28
N ASP A 35 -6.85 6.54 17.35
CA ASP A 35 -5.74 7.30 17.92
C ASP A 35 -5.37 8.47 16.99
N LYS A 36 -4.74 9.51 17.57
CA LYS A 36 -4.13 10.61 16.82
C LYS A 36 -2.61 10.51 16.91
N VAL A 37 -1.96 11.10 15.92
CA VAL A 37 -0.51 11.17 15.84
C VAL A 37 -0.07 12.56 15.38
N TRP A 38 1.02 13.05 15.95
CA TRP A 38 1.64 14.29 15.48
C TRP A 38 2.32 14.06 14.13
N CYS A 39 2.00 14.90 13.14
CA CYS A 39 2.62 14.83 11.82
C CYS A 39 3.48 16.07 11.57
N GLU A 40 4.78 15.87 11.36
CA GLU A 40 5.73 16.96 11.07
C GLU A 40 5.44 17.66 9.73
N ILE A 41 4.83 16.96 8.77
CA ILE A 41 4.46 17.53 7.47
C ILE A 41 3.19 18.40 7.57
N CYS A 42 2.20 17.95 8.34
CA CYS A 42 0.95 18.71 8.55
C CYS A 42 1.06 19.71 9.71
N GLN A 43 2.13 19.65 10.51
CA GLN A 43 2.36 20.43 11.72
C GLN A 43 1.14 20.47 12.66
N SER A 44 0.47 19.33 12.80
CA SER A 44 -0.77 19.18 13.58
C SER A 44 -1.02 17.73 13.98
N GLU A 45 -1.89 17.53 14.97
CA GLU A 45 -2.42 16.20 15.29
C GLU A 45 -3.38 15.73 14.20
N GLN A 46 -3.10 14.57 13.63
CA GLN A 46 -3.89 13.97 12.58
C GLN A 46 -4.38 12.57 13.01
N PRO A 47 -5.49 12.07 12.46
CA PRO A 47 -5.90 10.70 12.68
C PRO A 47 -4.77 9.73 12.32
N GLU A 48 -4.57 8.70 13.13
CA GLU A 48 -3.55 7.68 12.84
C GLU A 48 -4.09 6.66 11.83
N VAL A 49 -3.26 6.28 10.86
CA VAL A 49 -3.51 5.10 10.02
C VAL A 49 -2.37 4.12 10.15
N ARG A 50 -2.70 2.83 10.31
CA ARG A 50 -1.71 1.74 10.39
C ARG A 50 -1.82 0.82 9.17
N ASP A 51 -0.69 0.33 8.68
CA ASP A 51 -0.63 -0.73 7.66
C ASP A 51 0.50 -1.72 7.97
N VAL A 52 0.50 -2.88 7.32
CA VAL A 52 1.56 -3.88 7.46
C VAL A 52 2.73 -3.52 6.55
N ALA A 53 3.94 -3.47 7.11
CA ALA A 53 5.15 -3.22 6.34
C ALA A 53 5.33 -4.31 5.26
N GLY A 54 5.83 -3.93 4.08
CA GLY A 54 6.08 -4.85 2.97
C GLY A 54 4.83 -5.27 2.17
N ARG A 55 3.61 -4.86 2.56
CA ARG A 55 2.40 -5.17 1.80
C ARG A 55 2.45 -4.63 0.36
N LEU A 56 2.87 -3.38 0.20
CA LEU A 56 2.99 -2.75 -1.13
C LEU A 56 4.10 -3.38 -1.97
N GLU A 57 5.22 -3.76 -1.36
CA GLU A 57 6.33 -4.44 -2.06
C GLU A 57 5.90 -5.82 -2.55
N THR A 58 5.14 -6.55 -1.74
CA THR A 58 4.55 -7.83 -2.12
C THR A 58 3.59 -7.65 -3.29
N ILE A 59 2.66 -6.68 -3.21
CA ILE A 59 1.74 -6.37 -4.33
C ILE A 59 2.50 -6.07 -5.61
N ARG A 60 3.56 -5.24 -5.56
CA ARG A 60 4.37 -4.91 -6.73
C ARG A 60 5.07 -6.14 -7.30
N THR A 61 5.62 -6.99 -6.43
CA THR A 61 6.29 -8.23 -6.82
C THR A 61 5.30 -9.17 -7.51
N GLU A 62 4.13 -9.36 -6.92
CA GLU A 62 3.07 -10.19 -7.51
C GLU A 62 2.62 -9.64 -8.87
N GLN A 63 2.37 -8.33 -8.97
CA GLN A 63 1.97 -7.68 -10.23
C GLN A 63 3.02 -7.79 -11.32
N ALA A 64 4.31 -7.68 -10.98
CA ALA A 64 5.41 -7.85 -11.93
C ALA A 64 5.47 -9.28 -12.49
N ASN A 65 4.93 -10.26 -11.76
CA ASN A 65 4.90 -11.67 -12.15
C ASN A 65 3.59 -12.08 -12.83
N TYR A 66 2.65 -11.17 -13.07
CA TYR A 66 1.43 -11.50 -13.78
C TYR A 66 1.73 -11.91 -15.23
N PRO A 67 1.14 -13.02 -15.72
CA PRO A 67 1.29 -13.40 -17.11
C PRO A 67 0.70 -12.30 -17.99
N VAL A 68 1.47 -11.86 -18.99
CA VAL A 68 1.01 -10.90 -19.98
C VAL A 68 -0.14 -11.53 -20.76
N SER A 69 -1.34 -10.96 -20.68
CA SER A 69 -2.48 -11.44 -21.47
C SER A 69 -2.15 -11.32 -22.95
N PRO A 70 -2.46 -12.31 -23.81
CA PRO A 70 -2.12 -12.29 -25.24
C PRO A 70 -2.86 -11.22 -26.07
N THR A 71 -3.67 -10.33 -25.46
CA THR A 71 -4.51 -9.34 -26.15
C THR A 71 -4.12 -7.89 -25.84
N SER A 72 -2.83 -7.59 -25.68
CA SER A 72 -2.31 -6.21 -25.75
C SER A 72 -1.51 -5.99 -27.04
N GLY A 73 -2.08 -6.36 -28.18
CA GLY A 73 -1.66 -5.81 -29.46
C GLY A 73 -2.01 -4.32 -29.53
N PRO A 74 -1.23 -3.48 -30.23
CA PRO A 74 -1.56 -2.07 -30.41
C PRO A 74 -2.95 -1.91 -31.06
N PRO A 75 -3.67 -0.80 -30.81
CA PRO A 75 -4.95 -0.56 -31.45
C PRO A 75 -4.73 -0.56 -32.97
N VAL A 76 -5.35 -1.52 -33.66
CA VAL A 76 -5.43 -1.51 -35.12
C VAL A 76 -6.29 -0.28 -35.47
N LEU A 77 -5.63 0.81 -35.85
CA LEU A 77 -6.27 1.90 -36.57
C LEU A 77 -6.72 1.32 -37.91
N THR A 78 -7.97 0.90 -38.02
CA THR A 78 -8.56 0.53 -39.30
C THR A 78 -8.57 1.78 -40.18
N ARG A 79 -7.64 1.84 -41.13
CA ARG A 79 -7.60 2.85 -42.18
C ARG A 79 -8.70 2.47 -43.18
N ASN A 80 -9.80 3.24 -43.17
CA ASN A 80 -10.85 3.11 -44.17
C ASN A 80 -10.34 3.72 -45.48
N ASP A 81 -9.74 2.91 -46.34
CA ASP A 81 -9.53 3.28 -47.73
C ASP A 81 -10.75 2.80 -48.53
N GLY A 82 -11.71 3.73 -48.69
CA GLY A 82 -12.86 3.54 -49.58
C GLY A 82 -12.43 3.59 -51.04
N GLY A 83 -12.90 2.60 -51.81
CA GLY A 83 -12.90 2.56 -53.27
C GLY A 83 -14.28 2.20 -53.76
#